data_AF-A0A6I7NZ62-F1
#
_entry.id   AF-A0A6I7NZ62-F1
#
_cell.length_a   1.000
_cell.length_b   1.000
_cell.length_c   1.000
_cell.angle_alpha   90.00
_cell.angle_beta   90.00
_cell.angle_gamma   90.00
#
_symmetry.space_group_name_H-M   'P 1'
#
loop_
_entity.id
_entity.type
_entity.pdbx_description
1 polymer ?
#
loop_
_entity_poly.entity_id
_entity_poly.type
_entity_poly.pdbx_seq_one_letter_code
_entity_poly.pdbx_strand_id
1 'polypeptide(L)'
;MGYTRITFWRLFEAHSDATPQEIITKVKIKKLLQYLENNPDCKSKEAARAIHLQSGNSLYQYVKKHIGCTPTELRKRVRENRIRHE
;
A
#
# COMPACT_ATOMS: atom_id res chain seq x y z
N MET A 1 6.11 -25.68 -13.09
CA MET A 1 5.62 -25.12 -14.38
C MET A 1 5.33 -23.65 -14.17
N GLY A 2 5.93 -22.76 -14.97
CA GLY A 2 5.74 -21.31 -14.84
C GLY A 2 4.99 -20.77 -16.04
N TYR A 3 3.93 -20.01 -15.79
CA TYR A 3 3.27 -19.23 -16.85
C TYR A 3 4.14 -18.04 -17.23
N THR A 4 4.12 -17.66 -18.51
CA THR A 4 4.67 -16.35 -18.90
C THR A 4 3.86 -15.24 -18.25
N ARG A 5 4.44 -14.04 -18.08
CA ARG A 5 3.74 -12.88 -17.48
C ARG A 5 2.41 -12.59 -18.18
N ILE A 6 2.37 -12.70 -19.51
CA ILE A 6 1.18 -12.44 -20.32
C ILE A 6 0.12 -13.53 -20.08
N THR A 7 0.54 -14.80 -20.08
CA THR A 7 -0.37 -15.93 -19.82
C THR A 7 -0.96 -15.83 -18.41
N PHE A 8 -0.14 -15.50 -17.42
CA PHE A 8 -0.61 -15.29 -16.05
C PHE A 8 -1.60 -14.12 -15.94
N TRP A 9 -1.31 -12.98 -16.58
CA TRP A 9 -2.23 -11.84 -16.57
C TRP A 9 -3.60 -12.17 -17.15
N ARG A 10 -3.65 -12.82 -18.32
CA ARG A 10 -4.91 -13.23 -18.94
C ARG A 10 -5.69 -14.21 -18.07
N LEU A 11 -5.01 -15.19 -17.48
CA LEU A 11 -5.64 -16.14 -16.57
C LEU A 11 -6.16 -15.44 -15.31
N PHE A 12 -5.39 -14.50 -14.76
CA PHE A 12 -5.79 -13.76 -13.57
C PHE A 12 -7.05 -12.92 -13.84
N GLU A 13 -7.05 -12.13 -14.92
CA GLU A 13 -8.20 -11.29 -15.31
C GLU A 13 -9.43 -12.13 -15.68
N ALA A 14 -9.24 -13.33 -16.24
CA ALA A 14 -10.36 -14.25 -16.52
C ALA A 14 -11.06 -14.77 -15.25
N HIS A 15 -10.39 -14.73 -14.10
CA HIS A 15 -10.88 -15.25 -12.82
C HIS A 15 -11.01 -14.18 -11.72
N SER A 16 -10.76 -12.90 -12.03
CA SER A 16 -10.74 -11.78 -11.08
C SER A 16 -11.34 -10.54 -11.73
N ASP A 17 -12.18 -9.81 -11.00
CA ASP A 17 -12.74 -8.51 -11.42
C ASP A 17 -11.72 -7.34 -11.39
N ALA A 18 -10.45 -7.66 -11.19
CA ALA A 18 -9.38 -6.69 -11.05
C ALA A 18 -8.09 -7.20 -11.68
N THR A 19 -7.30 -6.26 -12.19
CA THR A 19 -5.98 -6.54 -12.73
C THR A 19 -5.02 -6.94 -11.59
N PRO A 20 -3.98 -7.75 -11.88
CA PRO A 20 -2.95 -8.08 -10.90
C PRO A 20 -2.33 -6.84 -10.23
N GLN A 21 -2.16 -5.76 -10.98
CA GLN A 21 -1.57 -4.51 -10.49
C GLN A 21 -2.47 -3.81 -9.47
N GLU A 22 -3.78 -3.81 -9.67
CA GLU A 22 -4.75 -3.26 -8.71
C GLU A 22 -4.76 -4.07 -7.42
N ILE A 23 -4.71 -5.40 -7.51
CA ILE A 23 -4.65 -6.28 -6.34
C ILE A 23 -3.35 -6.05 -5.55
N ILE A 24 -2.20 -5.99 -6.23
CA ILE A 24 -0.91 -5.66 -5.57
C ILE A 24 -1.01 -4.31 -4.87
N THR A 25 -1.65 -3.33 -5.52
CA THR A 25 -1.82 -1.98 -4.95
C THR A 25 -2.69 -2.02 -3.70
N LYS A 26 -3.85 -2.69 -3.75
CA LYS A 26 -4.74 -2.88 -2.59
C LYS A 26 -4.01 -3.55 -1.42
N VAL A 27 -3.25 -4.62 -1.70
CA VAL A 27 -2.47 -5.34 -0.68
C VAL A 27 -1.40 -4.45 -0.06
N LYS A 28 -0.66 -3.68 -0.86
CA LYS A 28 0.35 -2.75 -0.36
C LYS A 28 -0.26 -1.66 0.50
N ILE A 29 -1.37 -1.04 0.07
CA ILE A 29 -2.06 -0.02 0.86
C ILE A 29 -2.54 -0.60 2.20
N LYS A 30 -3.17 -1.79 2.19
CA LYS A 30 -3.61 -2.46 3.41
C LYS A 30 -2.44 -2.70 4.38
N LYS A 31 -1.31 -3.21 3.89
CA LYS A 31 -0.10 -3.41 4.69
C LYS A 31 0.46 -2.10 5.23
N LEU A 32 0.45 -1.03 4.43
CA LEU A 32 0.91 0.29 4.87
C LEU A 32 0.05 0.79 6.03
N LEU A 33 -1.28 0.74 5.90
CA LEU A 33 -2.20 1.19 6.95
C LEU A 33 -1.98 0.42 8.25
N GLN A 34 -1.96 -0.91 8.18
CA GLN A 34 -1.70 -1.77 9.35
C GLN A 34 -0.33 -1.47 9.99
N TYR A 35 0.69 -1.21 9.17
CA TYR A 35 2.01 -0.85 9.67
C TYR A 35 2.00 0.50 10.41
N LEU A 36 1.29 1.50 9.89
CA LEU A 36 1.15 2.82 10.51
C LEU A 36 0.33 2.77 11.80
N GLU A 37 -0.69 1.91 11.88
CA GLU A 37 -1.47 1.66 13.10
C GLU A 37 -0.60 1.09 14.22
N ASN A 38 0.22 0.10 13.89
CA ASN A 38 1.11 -0.56 14.84
C ASN A 38 2.37 0.26 15.18
N ASN A 39 2.77 1.20 14.32
CA ASN A 39 4.00 1.97 14.44
C ASN A 39 3.74 3.47 14.18
N PRO A 40 3.03 4.17 15.09
CA PRO A 40 2.58 5.55 14.86
C PRO A 40 3.75 6.54 14.67
N ASP A 41 4.89 6.28 15.31
CA ASP A 41 6.08 7.15 15.28
C ASP A 41 7.15 6.68 14.28
N CYS A 42 6.81 5.76 13.36
CA CYS A 42 7.77 5.24 12.38
C CYS A 42 8.26 6.32 11.41
N LYS A 43 9.51 6.17 10.97
CA LYS A 43 10.10 7.03 9.94
C LYS A 43 9.52 6.67 8.58
N SER A 44 9.44 7.65 7.67
CA SER A 44 8.93 7.43 6.29
C SER A 44 9.70 6.36 5.52
N LYS A 45 10.98 6.16 5.83
CA LYS A 45 11.79 5.09 5.24
C LYS A 45 11.36 3.69 5.71
N GLU A 46 10.93 3.56 6.97
CA GLU A 46 10.49 2.29 7.55
C GLU A 46 9.11 1.90 7.00
N ALA A 47 8.18 2.85 6.95
CA ALA A 47 6.88 2.68 6.31
C ALA A 47 7.02 2.30 4.82
N ALA A 48 7.98 2.88 4.10
CA ALA A 48 8.28 2.52 2.71
C ALA A 48 8.75 1.06 2.58
N ARG A 49 9.66 0.63 3.47
CA ARG A 49 10.19 -0.75 3.49
C ARG A 49 9.09 -1.78 3.79
N ALA A 50 8.13 -1.46 4.65
CA ALA A 50 7.01 -2.32 4.99
C ALA A 50 6.16 -2.74 3.75
N ILE A 51 6.20 -1.95 2.68
CA ILE A 51 5.49 -2.22 1.42
C ILE A 51 6.44 -2.43 0.22
N HIS A 52 7.70 -2.77 0.51
CA HIS A 52 8.74 -3.06 -0.47
C HIS A 52 9.02 -1.89 -1.43
N LEU A 53 9.01 -0.66 -0.92
CA LEU A 53 9.49 0.53 -1.64
C LEU A 53 10.92 0.88 -1.22
N GLN A 54 11.66 1.48 -2.15
CA GLN A 54 13.10 1.74 -1.99
C GLN A 54 13.41 2.95 -1.10
N SER A 55 12.51 3.93 -1.03
CA SER A 55 12.77 5.21 -0.34
C SER A 55 11.50 5.88 0.18
N GLY A 56 11.69 6.85 1.10
CA GLY A 56 10.61 7.73 1.56
C GLY A 56 10.01 8.58 0.43
N ASN A 57 10.79 8.97 -0.57
CA ASN A 57 10.28 9.66 -1.76
C ASN A 57 9.37 8.75 -2.58
N SER A 58 9.73 7.47 -2.71
CA SER A 58 8.89 6.46 -3.36
C SER A 58 7.55 6.30 -2.62
N LEU A 59 7.58 6.34 -1.28
CA LEU A 59 6.36 6.32 -0.46
C LEU A 59 5.49 7.54 -0.70
N TYR A 60 6.06 8.75 -0.75
CA TYR A 60 5.31 9.97 -1.05
C TYR A 60 4.58 9.86 -2.38
N GLN A 61 5.30 9.50 -3.46
CA GLN A 61 4.71 9.36 -4.78
C GLN A 61 3.64 8.27 -4.82
N TYR A 62 3.89 7.15 -4.14
CA TYR A 62 2.95 6.02 -4.06
C TYR A 62 1.64 6.40 -3.34
N VAL A 63 1.74 7.02 -2.16
CA VAL A 63 0.58 7.46 -1.38
C VAL A 63 -0.18 8.55 -2.13
N LYS A 64 0.52 9.52 -2.72
CA LYS A 64 -0.13 10.58 -3.49
C LYS A 64 -0.89 10.04 -4.70
N LYS A 65 -0.29 9.09 -5.44
CA LYS A 65 -0.89 8.48 -6.62
C LYS A 65 -2.13 7.64 -6.30
N HIS A 66 -2.09 6.86 -5.22
CA HIS A 66 -3.11 5.83 -4.96
C HIS A 66 -4.13 6.19 -3.88
N ILE A 67 -3.81 7.16 -3.01
CA ILE A 67 -4.69 7.58 -1.90
C ILE A 67 -5.07 9.07 -2.04
N GLY A 68 -4.28 9.85 -2.77
CA GLY A 68 -4.56 11.29 -3.03
C GLY A 68 -4.05 12.24 -1.94
N CYS A 69 -3.54 11.71 -0.82
CA CYS A 69 -3.00 12.48 0.30
C CYS A 69 -1.46 12.38 0.38
N THR A 70 -0.85 13.09 1.33
CA THR A 70 0.56 12.92 1.68
C THR A 70 0.72 11.77 2.70
N PRO A 71 1.92 11.17 2.84
CA PRO A 71 2.18 10.19 3.90
C PRO A 71 1.94 10.74 5.30
N THR A 72 2.22 12.02 5.54
CA THR A 72 1.99 12.69 6.82
C THR A 72 0.49 12.81 7.13
N GLU A 73 -0.32 13.22 6.15
CA GLU A 73 -1.78 13.25 6.27
C GLU A 73 -2.35 11.85 6.50
N LEU A 74 -1.83 10.85 5.80
CA LEU A 74 -2.24 9.46 5.99
C LEU A 74 -2.00 8.99 7.43
N ARG A 75 -0.81 9.26 7.99
CA ARG A 75 -0.51 8.96 9.40
C ARG A 75 -1.46 9.67 10.35
N LYS A 76 -1.74 10.95 10.11
CA LYS A 76 -2.66 11.72 10.93
C LYS A 76 -4.06 11.07 10.96
N ARG A 77 -4.60 10.70 9.79
CA ARG A 77 -5.89 10.01 9.67
C ARG A 77 -5.91 8.67 10.39
N VAL A 78 -4.85 7.88 10.25
CA VAL A 78 -4.72 6.59 10.95
C VAL A 78 -4.72 6.79 12.46
N ARG A 79 -3.98 7.78 12.97
CA ARG A 79 -3.94 8.11 14.40
C ARG A 79 -5.29 8.59 14.91
N GLU A 80 -5.97 9.46 14.17
CA GLU A 80 -7.31 9.95 14.52
C GLU A 80 -8.36 8.83 14.55
N ASN A 81 -8.30 7.90 13.60
CA ASN A 81 -9.20 6.75 13.58
C ASN A 81 -8.95 5.80 14.76
N ARG A 82 -7.70 5.59 15.16
CA ARG A 82 -7.37 4.78 16.34
C ARG A 82 -8.00 5.36 17.61
N ILE A 83 -7.88 6.68 17.83
CA ILE A 83 -8.43 7.36 19.02
C ILE A 83 -9.96 7.26 19.09
N ARG A 84 -10.66 7.16 17.95
CA ARG A 84 -12.13 7.01 17.92
C ARG A 84 -12.63 5.62 18.29
N HIS A 85 -11.74 4.62 18.33
CA HIS A 85 -12.07 3.22 18.61
C HIS A 85 -11.49 2.72 19.94
N GLU A 86 -10.83 3.59 20.71
CA GLU A 86 -10.41 3.39 22.10
C GLU A 86 -11.44 4.04 23.04
#